data_AF-A0A7L3AIP8-F1
#
_entry.id   AF-A0A7L3AIP8-F1
#
_cell.length_a   1.000
_cell.length_b   1.000
_cell.length_c   1.000
_cell.angle_alpha   90.00
_cell.angle_beta   90.00
_cell.angle_gamma   90.00
#
_symmetry.space_group_name_H-M   'P 1'
#
loop_
_entity.id
_entity.type
_entity.pdbx_description
1 polymer ?
#
loop_
_entity_poly.entity_id
_entity_poly.type
_entity_poly.pdbx_seq_one_letter_code
_entity_poly.pdbx_strand_id
1 'polypeptide(L)'
;TAYSTVPMTILSSRDHTCIHPVVSNSVSNRNEMCVELLEGKQGKSCLYYHGVHKLSEHHALQSAHRMYQAWDIEDLVSLGKRLRACAYFAARELMVGADIVFCPYNYLLDPQIRESVSI
;
A
#
# COMPACT_ATOMS: atom_id res chain seq x y z
N THR A 1 -8.98 22.29 1.52
CA THR A 1 -9.89 22.08 0.36
C THR A 1 -11.07 21.25 0.84
N ALA A 2 -12.19 21.18 0.11
CA ALA A 2 -13.42 20.52 0.61
C ALA A 2 -13.25 19.04 1.01
N TYR A 3 -12.24 18.34 0.46
CA TYR A 3 -12.02 16.91 0.67
C TYR A 3 -10.79 16.59 1.54
N SER A 4 -10.15 17.59 2.15
CA SER A 4 -8.89 17.36 2.88
C SER A 4 -9.05 16.44 4.10
N THR A 5 -10.27 16.28 4.61
CA THR A 5 -10.58 15.44 5.78
C THR A 5 -11.33 14.16 5.43
N VAL A 6 -11.49 13.86 4.13
CA VAL A 6 -12.21 12.66 3.68
C VAL A 6 -11.25 11.48 3.69
N PRO A 7 -11.64 10.32 4.28
CA PRO A 7 -10.84 9.11 4.22
C PRO A 7 -10.51 8.74 2.78
N MET A 8 -9.21 8.69 2.46
CA MET A 8 -8.76 8.38 1.11
C MET A 8 -7.54 7.47 1.10
N THR A 9 -7.42 6.67 0.05
CA THR A 9 -6.23 5.83 -0.21
C THR A 9 -5.81 5.96 -1.67
N ILE A 10 -4.56 5.56 -1.95
CA ILE A 10 -3.99 5.57 -3.29
C ILE A 10 -3.46 4.17 -3.61
N LEU A 11 -4.06 3.53 -4.60
CA LEU A 11 -3.57 2.28 -5.18
C LEU A 11 -2.50 2.58 -6.23
N SER A 12 -1.45 1.79 -6.23
CA SER A 12 -0.32 1.95 -7.16
C SER A 12 0.42 0.62 -7.33
N SER A 13 1.28 0.53 -8.35
CA SER A 13 2.10 -0.66 -8.55
C SER A 13 3.16 -0.80 -7.47
N ARG A 14 3.71 -2.01 -7.35
CA ARG A 14 4.85 -2.29 -6.46
C ARG A 14 6.08 -1.47 -6.83
N ASP A 15 6.18 -0.97 -8.06
CA ASP A 15 7.31 -0.17 -8.54
C ASP A 15 7.41 1.18 -7.84
N HIS A 16 6.26 1.73 -7.42
CA HIS A 16 6.19 3.02 -6.75
C HIS A 16 6.12 2.88 -5.22
N THR A 17 5.65 1.74 -4.69
CA THR A 17 5.37 1.59 -3.25
C THR A 17 6.21 0.55 -2.51
N CYS A 18 7.02 -0.27 -3.21
CA CYS A 18 7.87 -1.25 -2.54
C CYS A 18 9.04 -0.57 -1.81
N ILE A 19 9.17 -0.86 -0.51
CA ILE A 19 10.26 -0.35 0.34
C ILE A 19 11.25 -1.43 0.78
N HIS A 20 11.06 -2.67 0.31
CA HIS A 20 11.95 -3.76 0.66
C HIS A 20 13.27 -3.61 -0.11
N PRO A 21 14.44 -3.49 0.54
CA PRO A 21 15.68 -3.02 -0.09
C PRO A 21 16.17 -3.88 -1.25
N VAL A 22 15.93 -5.19 -1.21
CA VAL A 22 16.28 -6.09 -2.33
C VAL A 22 15.24 -5.99 -3.47
N VAL A 23 13.97 -6.22 -3.17
CA VAL A 23 12.86 -6.22 -4.14
C VAL A 23 12.67 -4.85 -4.81
N SER A 24 12.86 -3.75 -4.08
CA SER A 24 12.73 -2.39 -4.61
C SER A 24 13.82 -2.05 -5.63
N ASN A 25 14.94 -2.76 -5.66
CA ASN A 25 16.00 -2.55 -6.66
C ASN A 25 15.86 -3.44 -7.90
N SER A 26 15.10 -4.53 -7.82
CA SER A 26 14.89 -5.49 -8.92
C SER A 26 13.75 -5.06 -9.84
N VAL A 27 13.97 -4.10 -10.75
CA VAL A 27 12.92 -3.51 -11.59
C VAL A 27 12.17 -4.54 -12.45
N SER A 28 12.86 -5.50 -13.08
CA SER A 28 12.22 -6.47 -13.98
C SER A 28 11.45 -7.58 -13.27
N ASN A 29 11.91 -8.01 -12.08
CA ASN A 29 11.39 -9.20 -11.40
C ASN A 29 10.70 -8.85 -10.07
N ARG A 30 10.33 -7.58 -9.88
CA ARG A 30 9.78 -7.06 -8.62
C ARG A 30 8.55 -7.83 -8.15
N ASN A 31 7.65 -8.14 -9.08
CA ASN A 31 6.41 -8.86 -8.77
C ASN A 31 6.70 -10.29 -8.32
N GLU A 32 7.54 -11.03 -9.04
CA GLU A 32 7.90 -12.41 -8.73
C GLU A 32 8.60 -12.50 -7.37
N MET A 33 9.63 -11.67 -7.13
CA MET A 33 10.33 -11.64 -5.84
C MET A 33 9.41 -11.26 -4.68
N CYS A 34 8.44 -10.38 -4.92
CA CYS A 34 7.44 -10.06 -3.90
C CYS A 34 6.59 -11.28 -3.57
N VAL A 35 6.11 -12.02 -4.58
CA VAL A 35 5.31 -13.24 -4.39
C VAL A 35 6.11 -14.31 -3.64
N GLU A 36 7.37 -14.56 -4.02
CA GLU A 36 8.24 -15.52 -3.33
C GLU A 36 8.39 -15.23 -1.83
N LEU A 37 8.57 -13.95 -1.48
CA LEU A 37 8.66 -13.51 -0.08
C LEU A 37 7.33 -13.55 0.67
N LEU A 38 6.19 -13.48 -0.02
CA LEU A 38 4.88 -13.67 0.59
C LEU A 38 4.61 -15.14 0.89
N GLU A 39 5.07 -16.04 0.01
CA GLU A 39 4.95 -17.49 0.19
C GLU A 39 5.87 -18.04 1.29
N GLY A 40 6.85 -17.25 1.76
CA GLY A 40 7.75 -17.68 2.84
C GLY A 40 8.73 -18.78 2.42
N LYS A 41 8.96 -18.96 1.10
CA LYS A 41 9.84 -19.99 0.57
C LYS A 41 11.25 -19.83 1.17
N GLN A 42 11.89 -20.96 1.49
CA GLN A 42 13.23 -21.00 2.09
C GLN A 42 13.33 -20.32 3.48
N GLY A 43 12.21 -20.17 4.20
CA GLY A 43 12.18 -19.57 5.54
C GLY A 43 12.41 -18.06 5.55
N LYS A 44 12.37 -17.40 4.38
CA LYS A 44 12.47 -15.94 4.25
C LYS A 44 11.11 -15.39 3.90
N SER A 45 10.66 -14.38 4.65
CA SER A 45 9.41 -13.67 4.36
C SER A 45 9.57 -12.16 4.43
N CYS A 46 8.67 -11.43 3.77
CA CYS A 46 8.74 -9.96 3.73
C CYS A 46 8.39 -9.35 5.10
N LEU A 47 9.39 -8.87 5.82
CA LEU A 47 9.21 -8.21 7.13
C LEU A 47 8.25 -7.01 7.08
N TYR A 48 8.23 -6.28 5.96
CA TYR A 48 7.36 -5.12 5.77
C TYR A 48 5.90 -5.53 5.57
N TYR A 49 5.65 -6.68 4.92
CA TYR A 49 4.30 -7.22 4.76
C TYR A 49 3.70 -7.59 6.12
N HIS A 50 4.48 -8.24 6.99
CA HIS A 50 4.04 -8.55 8.35
C HIS A 50 3.75 -7.30 9.20
N GLY A 51 4.33 -6.16 8.83
CA GLY A 51 4.11 -4.87 9.47
C GLY A 51 2.95 -4.04 8.93
N VAL A 52 2.19 -4.52 7.94
CA VAL A 52 1.16 -3.74 7.23
C VAL A 52 0.14 -3.11 8.18
N HIS A 53 -0.36 -3.87 9.16
CA HIS A 53 -1.33 -3.42 10.16
C HIS A 53 -0.93 -2.11 10.87
N LYS A 54 0.38 -1.88 11.08
CA LYS A 54 0.88 -0.67 11.76
C LYS A 54 0.50 0.61 11.03
N LEU A 55 0.43 0.56 9.70
CA LEU A 55 0.07 1.71 8.89
C LEU A 55 -1.44 1.97 8.99
N SER A 56 -2.24 0.90 8.92
CA SER A 56 -3.69 0.94 9.14
C SER A 56 -4.05 1.48 10.53
N GLU A 57 -3.35 1.04 11.58
CA GLU A 57 -3.50 1.54 12.95
C GLU A 57 -3.10 3.02 13.08
N HIS A 58 -1.98 3.42 12.48
CA HIS A 58 -1.55 4.82 12.47
C HIS A 58 -2.59 5.71 11.79
N HIS A 59 -3.20 5.26 10.69
CA HIS A 59 -4.27 5.97 10.02
C HIS A 59 -5.56 6.02 10.86
N ALA A 60 -5.92 4.93 11.54
CA ALA A 60 -7.07 4.91 12.46
C ALA A 60 -6.90 5.88 13.65
N LEU A 61 -5.68 6.02 14.18
CA LEU A 61 -5.38 7.01 15.22
C LEU A 61 -5.52 8.45 14.69
N GLN A 62 -5.03 8.74 13.49
CA GLN A 62 -5.23 10.05 12.86
C GLN A 62 -6.71 10.36 12.64
N SER A 63 -7.50 9.35 12.24
CA SER A 63 -8.95 9.45 12.12
C SER A 63 -9.62 9.86 13.43
N ALA A 64 -9.28 9.20 14.54
CA ALA A 64 -9.82 9.49 15.86
C ALA A 64 -9.54 10.93 16.31
N HIS A 65 -8.39 11.50 15.90
CA HIS A 65 -8.02 12.87 16.17
C HIS A 65 -8.53 13.90 15.13
N ARG A 66 -9.33 13.47 14.13
CA ARG A 66 -9.77 14.28 12.99
C ARG A 66 -8.61 14.94 12.22
N MET A 67 -7.45 14.29 12.22
CA MET A 67 -6.24 14.73 11.53
C MET A 67 -6.09 14.03 10.18
N TYR A 68 -7.20 13.76 9.49
CA TYR A 68 -7.13 13.30 8.10
C TYR A 68 -6.39 14.34 7.28
N GLN A 69 -5.26 13.93 6.73
CA GLN A 69 -4.48 14.73 5.82
C GLN A 69 -4.39 13.96 4.51
N ALA A 70 -4.75 14.63 3.41
CA ALA A 70 -4.50 14.09 2.09
C ALA A 70 -3.00 13.79 1.95
N TRP A 71 -2.69 12.56 1.57
CA TRP A 71 -1.34 12.08 1.27
C TRP A 71 -1.21 11.75 -0.21
N ASP A 72 0.00 11.87 -0.75
CA ASP A 72 0.37 11.31 -2.04
C ASP A 72 1.07 9.95 -1.87
N ILE A 73 1.63 9.43 -2.98
CA ILE A 73 2.32 8.13 -2.98
C ILE A 73 3.62 8.22 -2.16
N GLU A 74 4.33 9.34 -2.26
CA GLU A 74 5.61 9.60 -1.60
C GLU A 74 5.44 9.68 -0.08
N ASP A 75 4.36 10.31 0.38
CA ASP A 75 3.96 10.35 1.78
C ASP A 75 3.68 8.95 2.33
N LEU A 76 2.90 8.14 1.59
CA LEU A 76 2.58 6.77 1.99
C LEU A 76 3.85 5.90 2.08
N VAL A 77 4.76 6.03 1.11
CA VAL A 77 6.05 5.33 1.11
C VAL A 77 6.93 5.77 2.28
N SER A 78 6.97 7.06 2.56
CA SER A 78 7.74 7.64 3.66
C SER A 78 7.22 7.15 5.01
N LEU A 79 5.90 7.09 5.17
CA LEU A 79 5.25 6.50 6.34
C LEU A 79 5.57 5.01 6.48
N GLY A 80 5.47 4.25 5.38
CA GLY A 80 5.81 2.82 5.35
C GLY A 80 7.26 2.56 5.77
N LYS A 81 8.20 3.39 5.31
CA LYS A 81 9.62 3.32 5.74
C LYS A 81 9.75 3.56 7.25
N ARG A 82 9.09 4.60 7.78
CA ARG A 82 9.12 4.95 9.21
C ARG A 82 8.54 3.86 10.10
N LEU A 83 7.41 3.26 9.69
CA LEU A 83 6.70 2.24 10.46
C LEU A 83 7.18 0.81 10.17
N ARG A 84 8.09 0.64 9.20
CA ARG A 84 8.50 -0.67 8.66
C ARG A 84 7.30 -1.49 8.20
N ALA A 85 6.41 -0.86 7.45
CA ALA A 85 5.15 -1.41 6.95
C ALA A 85 5.08 -1.31 5.43
N CYS A 86 4.56 -2.34 4.76
CA CYS A 86 4.47 -2.36 3.31
C CYS A 86 3.36 -1.41 2.81
N ALA A 87 3.77 -0.28 2.23
CA ALA A 87 2.85 0.71 1.66
C ALA A 87 1.89 0.11 0.61
N TYR A 88 2.37 -0.79 -0.25
CA TYR A 88 1.56 -1.45 -1.28
C TYR A 88 0.35 -2.21 -0.70
N PHE A 89 0.58 -3.05 0.31
CA PHE A 89 -0.50 -3.81 0.93
C PHE A 89 -1.32 -2.96 1.91
N ALA A 90 -0.70 -1.98 2.57
CA ALA A 90 -1.41 -1.06 3.45
C ALA A 90 -2.44 -0.21 2.68
N ALA A 91 -2.09 0.29 1.49
CA ALA A 91 -3.04 1.00 0.63
C ALA A 91 -4.30 0.18 0.33
N ARG A 92 -4.14 -1.14 0.15
CA ARG A 92 -5.23 -2.08 -0.10
C ARG A 92 -6.09 -2.33 1.14
N GLU A 93 -5.49 -2.44 2.32
CA GLU A 93 -6.25 -2.53 3.58
C GLU A 93 -7.05 -1.25 3.82
N LEU A 94 -6.42 -0.09 3.59
CA LEU A 94 -7.06 1.22 3.75
C LEU A 94 -8.20 1.45 2.77
N MET A 95 -8.17 0.81 1.60
CA MET A 95 -9.24 0.88 0.60
C MET A 95 -10.60 0.45 1.14
N VAL A 96 -10.63 -0.50 2.08
CA VAL A 96 -11.88 -1.03 2.66
C VAL A 96 -12.64 0.04 3.45
N GLY A 97 -11.92 1.03 4.03
CA GLY A 97 -12.50 2.12 4.81
C GLY A 97 -12.34 3.51 4.17
N ALA A 98 -11.99 3.56 2.88
CA ALA A 98 -11.80 4.82 2.17
C ALA A 98 -13.07 5.22 1.40
N ASP A 99 -13.44 6.49 1.49
CA ASP A 99 -14.53 7.07 0.69
C ASP A 99 -14.02 7.46 -0.72
N ILE A 100 -12.72 7.79 -0.83
CA ILE A 100 -12.06 8.14 -2.09
C ILE A 100 -10.88 7.20 -2.32
N VAL A 101 -10.88 6.51 -3.46
CA VAL A 101 -9.78 5.64 -3.90
C VAL A 101 -9.20 6.19 -5.18
N PHE A 102 -7.94 6.62 -5.14
CA PHE A 102 -7.19 6.94 -6.36
C PHE A 102 -6.55 5.67 -6.88
N CYS A 103 -6.76 5.36 -8.16
CA CYS A 103 -6.10 4.24 -8.81
C CYS A 103 -5.81 4.57 -10.28
N PRO A 104 -4.79 3.95 -10.90
CA PRO A 104 -4.54 4.14 -12.32
C PRO A 104 -5.57 3.38 -13.17
N TYR A 105 -5.82 3.86 -14.40
CA TYR A 105 -6.90 3.35 -15.26
C TYR A 105 -6.86 1.83 -15.50
N ASN A 106 -5.67 1.23 -15.56
CA ASN A 106 -5.54 -0.21 -15.75
C ASN A 106 -6.16 -1.05 -14.61
N TYR A 107 -6.27 -0.51 -13.40
CA TYR A 107 -6.92 -1.21 -12.28
C TYR A 107 -8.45 -1.31 -12.46
N LEU A 108 -9.04 -0.45 -13.29
CA LEU A 108 -10.46 -0.46 -13.61
C LEU A 108 -10.77 -1.23 -14.90
N LEU A 109 -9.85 -1.17 -15.86
CA LEU A 109 -10.06 -1.70 -17.21
C LEU A 109 -9.63 -3.16 -17.37
N ASP A 110 -8.59 -3.59 -16.66
CA ASP A 110 -8.11 -4.98 -16.72
C ASP A 110 -8.87 -5.84 -15.70
N PRO A 111 -9.70 -6.82 -16.14
CA PRO A 111 -10.49 -7.65 -15.23
C PRO A 111 -9.63 -8.42 -14.22
N GLN A 112 -8.43 -8.86 -14.60
CA GLN A 112 -7.57 -9.64 -13.71
C GLN A 112 -7.02 -8.77 -12.59
N ILE A 113 -6.57 -7.56 -12.92
CA ILE A 113 -6.09 -6.60 -11.92
C ILE A 113 -7.23 -6.17 -11.02
N ARG A 114 -8.38 -5.85 -11.63
CA ARG A 114 -9.59 -5.43 -10.93
C ARG A 114 -10.04 -6.45 -9.88
N GLU A 115 -10.18 -7.72 -10.28
CA GLU A 115 -10.52 -8.82 -9.37
C GLU A 115 -9.47 -8.98 -8.26
N SER A 116 -8.17 -8.85 -8.60
CA SER A 116 -7.08 -9.02 -7.63
C SER A 116 -7.09 -7.98 -6.51
N VAL A 117 -7.58 -6.77 -6.78
CA VAL A 117 -7.66 -5.67 -5.81
C VAL A 117 -9.07 -5.53 -5.21
N SER A 118 -10.03 -6.34 -5.69
CA SER A 118 -11.42 -6.37 -5.21
C SER A 118 -12.16 -5.06 -5.44
N ILE A 119 -11.99 -4.48 -6.64
CA ILE A 119 -12.69 -3.27 -7.13
C ILE A 119 -13.59 -3.66 -8.32
#